data_AF-A0A438E7H2-F1
#
_entry.id   AF-A0A438E7H2-F1
#
_cell.length_a   1.000
_cell.length_b   1.000
_cell.length_c   1.000
_cell.angle_alpha   90.00
_cell.angle_beta   90.00
_cell.angle_gamma   90.00
#
_symmetry.space_group_name_H-M   'P 1'
#
loop_
_entity.id
_entity.type
_entity.pdbx_description
1 polymer ?
#
loop_
_entity_poly.entity_id
_entity_poly.type
_entity_poly.pdbx_seq_one_letter_code
_entity_poly.pdbx_strand_id
1 'polypeptide(L)'
;MEVCFCTFLTRLCTNELHFFVYYRSSPPRIQAPGGKNLQLHFKTRMPPHLFTGGKVEGEQGASILVVLLDVDTSSVVQTGPESAAKLNVVVLEGDFNEESDDDWTKEHFESHEVKEREGKRPLLTGDLQVTLKEGIGTLGDLTFTDNSSWIRSRKFRLGVKIAPGYCEDVHIREAKTEAFAVKDHRGECEFSANCSLLVLLIQMFFQENFALPMLLKWVDNR
;
A
#
# COMPACT_ATOMS: atom_id res chain seq x y z
N MET A 1 8.66 -39.15 -34.21
CA MET A 1 8.72 -38.15 -33.12
C MET A 1 7.40 -38.22 -32.39
N GLU A 2 7.52 -38.60 -31.13
CA GLU A 2 6.52 -39.24 -30.30
C GLU A 2 5.40 -38.32 -29.83
N VAL A 3 4.19 -38.87 -29.97
CA VAL A 3 2.96 -38.73 -29.16
C VAL A 3 2.64 -37.40 -28.48
N CYS A 4 1.59 -36.79 -29.04
CA CYS A 4 0.57 -36.04 -28.31
C CYS A 4 -0.46 -37.02 -27.71
N PHE A 5 -1.07 -36.62 -26.58
CA PHE A 5 -2.27 -37.10 -25.88
C PHE A 5 -2.12 -37.90 -24.58
N CYS A 6 -3.07 -37.57 -23.68
CA CYS A 6 -3.41 -38.11 -22.36
C CYS A 6 -2.58 -37.55 -21.19
N THR A 7 -3.14 -36.76 -20.25
CA THR A 7 -4.45 -36.87 -19.62
C THR A 7 -4.85 -35.57 -18.89
N PHE A 8 -6.15 -35.27 -18.90
CA PHE A 8 -6.83 -34.36 -18.00
C PHE A 8 -7.09 -35.08 -16.65
N LEU A 9 -6.94 -34.37 -15.54
CA LEU A 9 -7.52 -34.61 -14.20
C LEU A 9 -7.05 -35.81 -13.33
N THR A 10 -6.15 -35.51 -12.38
CA THR A 10 -6.24 -35.89 -10.95
C THR A 10 -5.60 -34.78 -10.11
N ARG A 11 -6.38 -33.91 -9.45
CA ARG A 11 -6.67 -33.92 -7.99
C ARG A 11 -5.44 -33.80 -7.05
N LEU A 12 -5.35 -32.63 -6.40
CA LEU A 12 -5.13 -32.37 -4.96
C LEU A 12 -3.84 -32.84 -4.26
N CYS A 13 -3.27 -31.87 -3.51
CA CYS A 13 -2.23 -31.96 -2.47
C CYS A 13 -0.81 -32.17 -3.05
N THR A 14 0.21 -31.37 -2.72
CA THR A 14 0.59 -30.80 -1.43
C THR A 14 1.40 -29.49 -1.61
N ASN A 15 1.32 -28.63 -0.59
CA ASN A 15 2.28 -27.55 -0.32
C ASN A 15 3.74 -28.05 -0.33
N GLU A 16 4.67 -27.09 -0.38
CA GLU A 16 6.14 -27.18 -0.21
C GLU A 16 6.94 -26.92 -1.50
N LEU A 17 7.08 -25.64 -1.87
CA LEU A 17 8.25 -25.18 -2.62
C LEU A 17 8.78 -23.86 -2.02
N HIS A 18 9.54 -24.03 -0.94
CA HIS A 18 10.92 -23.57 -0.86
C HIS A 18 11.20 -22.15 -1.37
N PHE A 19 10.72 -21.14 -0.63
CA PHE A 19 11.20 -19.77 -0.76
C PHE A 19 12.39 -19.59 0.18
N PHE A 20 13.57 -20.08 -0.24
CA PHE A 20 14.84 -19.78 0.44
C PHE A 20 15.22 -18.33 0.10
N VAL A 21 14.66 -17.38 0.85
CA VAL A 21 15.22 -16.01 0.91
C VAL A 21 16.43 -16.08 1.83
N TYR A 22 17.58 -15.74 1.27
CA TYR A 22 18.81 -15.53 2.01
C TYR A 22 18.60 -14.37 2.99
N TYR A 23 18.21 -14.66 4.23
CA TYR A 23 18.37 -13.70 5.33
C TYR A 23 19.86 -13.42 5.47
N ARG A 24 20.31 -12.25 5.00
CA ARG A 24 21.56 -11.66 5.50
C ARG A 24 21.26 -11.19 6.91
N SER A 25 21.75 -11.94 7.89
CA SER A 25 21.71 -11.54 9.28
C SER A 25 22.46 -10.22 9.44
N SER A 26 21.77 -9.16 9.85
CA SER A 26 22.37 -7.92 10.34
C SER A 26 23.38 -8.25 11.45
N PRO A 27 24.47 -7.49 11.60
CA PRO A 27 25.43 -7.73 12.67
C PRO A 27 24.71 -7.74 14.04
N PRO A 28 25.07 -8.65 14.96
CA PRO A 28 24.45 -8.68 16.27
C PRO A 28 24.74 -7.37 16.98
N ARG A 29 23.69 -6.58 17.18
CA ARG A 29 23.75 -5.35 17.98
C ARG A 29 24.00 -5.77 19.43
N ILE A 30 24.96 -5.12 20.10
CA ILE A 30 25.21 -5.34 21.52
C ILE A 30 23.96 -4.91 22.27
N GLN A 31 23.10 -5.89 22.58
CA GLN A 31 21.92 -5.71 23.40
C GLN A 31 22.35 -5.64 24.86
N ALA A 32 21.82 -4.66 25.60
CA ALA A 32 21.79 -4.76 27.04
C ALA A 32 20.97 -6.02 27.40
N PRO A 33 21.42 -6.85 28.36
CA PRO A 33 20.76 -8.11 28.68
C PRO A 33 19.35 -7.82 29.21
N GLY A 34 18.33 -8.02 28.37
CA GLY A 34 16.91 -7.82 28.70
C GLY A 34 16.08 -6.96 27.73
N GLY A 35 16.68 -6.37 26.68
CA GLY A 35 15.95 -5.55 25.71
C GLY A 35 15.14 -6.39 24.71
N LYS A 36 13.80 -6.33 24.79
CA LYS A 36 12.92 -6.92 23.76
C LYS A 36 13.15 -6.20 22.42
N ASN A 37 13.36 -6.93 21.34
CA ASN A 37 13.43 -6.36 20.00
C ASN A 37 12.01 -6.15 19.47
N LEU A 38 11.49 -4.93 19.56
CA LEU A 38 10.10 -4.62 19.23
C LEU A 38 9.97 -3.83 17.93
N GLN A 39 8.94 -4.14 17.14
CA GLN A 39 8.64 -3.42 15.90
C GLN A 39 7.15 -3.24 15.66
N LEU A 40 6.77 -2.10 15.09
CA LEU A 40 5.43 -1.86 14.59
C LEU A 40 5.30 -2.38 13.17
N HIS A 41 4.20 -3.06 12.85
CA HIS A 41 3.89 -3.57 11.51
C HIS A 41 2.47 -3.21 11.09
N PHE A 42 2.29 -2.83 9.83
CA PHE A 42 0.97 -2.78 9.22
C PHE A 42 0.50 -4.19 8.85
N LYS A 43 -0.71 -4.56 9.26
CA LYS A 43 -1.37 -5.81 8.85
C LYS A 43 -2.25 -5.62 7.63
N THR A 44 -2.76 -4.41 7.43
CA THR A 44 -3.62 -4.05 6.31
C THR A 44 -2.77 -3.62 5.13
N ARG A 45 -3.10 -4.14 3.94
CA ARG A 45 -2.54 -3.68 2.68
C ARG A 45 -3.24 -2.42 2.19
N MET A 46 -2.47 -1.50 1.64
CA MET A 46 -2.92 -0.26 1.04
C MET A 46 -3.22 -0.45 -0.45
N PRO A 47 -4.30 0.16 -0.96
CA PRO A 47 -4.56 0.15 -2.40
C PRO A 47 -3.47 0.92 -3.14
N PRO A 48 -3.20 0.58 -4.42
CA PRO A 48 -2.15 1.25 -5.21
C PRO A 48 -2.45 2.73 -5.47
N HIS A 49 -3.72 3.13 -5.38
CA HIS A 49 -4.21 4.47 -5.64
C HIS A 49 -5.23 4.90 -4.60
N LEU A 50 -5.09 6.13 -4.11
CA LEU A 50 -6.05 6.86 -3.28
C LEU A 50 -6.37 8.21 -3.92
N PHE A 51 -7.41 8.88 -3.44
CA PHE A 51 -7.80 10.21 -3.92
C PHE A 51 -7.73 11.26 -2.81
N THR A 52 -7.39 12.49 -3.17
CA THR A 52 -7.45 13.64 -2.26
C THR A 52 -8.88 13.88 -1.80
N GLY A 53 -9.05 14.31 -0.54
CA GLY A 53 -10.37 14.51 0.06
C GLY A 53 -11.16 13.23 0.37
N GLY A 54 -10.70 12.06 -0.12
CA GLY A 54 -11.26 10.76 0.21
C GLY A 54 -10.70 10.20 1.52
N LYS A 55 -11.46 9.27 2.11
CA LYS A 55 -11.01 8.52 3.29
C LYS A 55 -9.88 7.57 2.90
N VAL A 56 -8.83 7.55 3.72
CA VAL A 56 -7.69 6.64 3.56
C VAL A 56 -8.05 5.30 4.17
N GLU A 57 -8.26 4.31 3.31
CA GLU A 57 -8.62 2.94 3.68
C GLU A 57 -7.68 1.96 3.00
N GLY A 58 -7.59 0.76 3.55
CA GLY A 58 -6.89 -0.37 2.95
C GLY A 58 -7.63 -0.94 1.73
N GLU A 59 -7.04 -1.97 1.13
CA GLU A 59 -7.67 -2.70 0.02
C GLU A 59 -9.10 -3.13 0.39
N GLN A 60 -10.03 -2.98 -0.57
CA GLN A 60 -11.45 -3.31 -0.39
C GLN A 60 -12.16 -2.53 0.73
N GLY A 61 -11.66 -1.36 1.12
CA GLY A 61 -12.25 -0.53 2.18
C GLY A 61 -11.93 -1.04 3.59
N ALA A 62 -10.89 -1.86 3.75
CA ALA A 62 -10.49 -2.38 5.04
C ALA A 62 -9.93 -1.28 5.96
N SER A 63 -10.24 -1.36 7.25
CA SER A 63 -9.59 -0.50 8.25
C SER A 63 -8.08 -0.77 8.33
N ILE A 64 -7.29 0.28 8.51
CA ILE A 64 -5.84 0.16 8.55
C ILE A 64 -5.41 -0.26 9.97
N LEU A 65 -4.83 -1.45 10.06
CA LEU A 65 -4.44 -2.08 11.32
C LEU A 65 -2.91 -2.08 11.47
N VAL A 66 -2.45 -1.67 12.65
CA VAL A 66 -1.06 -1.71 13.09
C VAL A 66 -0.96 -2.64 14.29
N VAL A 67 0.11 -3.43 14.33
CA VAL A 67 0.42 -4.33 15.44
C VAL A 67 1.83 -4.10 15.94
N LEU A 68 2.03 -4.25 17.24
CA LEU A 68 3.34 -4.32 17.88
C LEU A 68 3.78 -5.77 17.97
N LEU A 69 4.91 -6.10 17.35
CA LEU A 69 5.50 -7.43 17.33
C LEU A 69 6.80 -7.45 18.12
N ASP A 70 7.01 -8.55 18.82
CA ASP A 70 8.32 -8.98 19.28
C ASP A 70 8.99 -9.74 18.12
N VAL A 71 10.14 -9.24 17.66
CA VAL A 71 10.86 -9.76 16.50
C VAL A 71 11.38 -11.18 16.76
N ASP A 72 11.83 -11.44 17.99
CA ASP A 72 12.47 -12.70 18.36
C ASP A 72 11.44 -13.84 18.40
N THR A 73 10.22 -13.54 18.82
CA THR A 73 9.11 -14.52 18.88
C THR A 73 8.12 -14.42 17.71
N SER A 74 8.23 -13.38 16.89
CA SER A 74 7.27 -13.03 15.83
C SER A 74 5.81 -12.96 16.32
N SER A 75 5.61 -12.62 17.60
CA SER A 75 4.31 -12.62 18.25
C SER A 75 3.85 -11.21 18.61
N VAL A 76 2.53 -10.99 18.66
CA VAL A 76 1.96 -9.70 19.06
C VAL A 76 2.18 -9.50 20.56
N VAL A 77 2.72 -8.35 20.94
CA VAL A 77 2.95 -8.02 22.34
C VAL A 77 1.65 -7.53 22.97
N GLN A 78 0.97 -8.44 23.67
CA GLN A 78 -0.35 -8.17 24.25
C GLN A 78 -0.30 -7.51 25.64
N THR A 79 0.85 -7.54 26.30
CA THR A 79 0.99 -7.08 27.69
C THR A 79 2.20 -6.15 27.84
N GLY A 80 2.12 -5.22 28.79
CA GLY A 80 3.18 -4.28 29.12
C GLY A 80 2.88 -2.85 28.67
N PRO A 81 3.64 -1.85 29.13
CA PRO A 81 3.44 -0.45 28.74
C PRO A 81 3.53 -0.24 27.22
N GLU A 82 4.35 -1.03 26.53
CA GLU A 82 4.51 -1.01 25.08
C GLU A 82 3.21 -1.38 24.33
N SER A 83 2.43 -2.31 24.88
CA SER A 83 1.18 -2.80 24.28
C SER A 83 0.04 -1.77 24.34
N ALA A 84 0.22 -0.70 25.11
CA ALA A 84 -0.71 0.42 25.27
C ALA A 84 -0.11 1.76 24.78
N ALA A 85 1.01 1.72 24.05
CA ALA A 85 1.69 2.91 23.59
C ALA A 85 0.84 3.70 22.58
N LYS A 86 1.05 5.02 22.59
CA LYS A 86 0.45 5.92 21.61
C LYS A 86 1.38 6.07 20.42
N LEU A 87 0.83 6.01 19.21
CA LEU A 87 1.55 6.17 17.95
C LEU A 87 1.10 7.45 17.24
N ASN A 88 2.03 8.06 16.52
CA ASN A 88 1.76 9.13 15.56
C ASN A 88 1.78 8.55 14.14
N VAL A 89 0.81 8.95 13.33
CA VAL A 89 0.75 8.67 11.90
C VAL A 89 1.47 9.78 11.15
N VAL A 90 2.38 9.40 10.25
CA VAL A 90 3.16 10.31 9.42
C VAL A 90 3.09 9.89 7.95
N VAL A 91 3.45 10.80 7.05
CA VAL A 91 3.56 10.51 5.61
C VAL A 91 5.03 10.45 5.24
N LEU A 92 5.44 9.43 4.50
CA LEU A 92 6.81 9.25 4.03
C LEU A 92 6.87 9.33 2.49
N GLU A 93 8.06 9.62 1.97
CA GLU A 93 8.34 9.56 0.54
C GLU A 93 8.18 8.14 -0.01
N GLY A 94 7.66 8.01 -1.24
CA GLY A 94 7.32 6.71 -1.84
C GLY A 94 8.52 5.82 -2.16
N ASP A 95 9.67 6.44 -2.46
CA ASP A 95 10.96 5.78 -2.69
C ASP A 95 11.70 5.44 -1.39
N PHE A 96 11.12 5.75 -0.22
CA PHE A 96 11.71 5.37 1.06
C PHE A 96 11.87 3.85 1.19
N ASN A 97 13.14 3.43 1.14
CA ASN A 97 13.56 2.05 1.36
C ASN A 97 12.84 1.08 0.40
N GLU A 98 12.82 1.41 -0.90
CA GLU A 98 12.11 0.65 -1.96
C GLU A 98 12.81 -0.65 -2.34
N GLU A 99 14.14 -0.76 -2.17
CA GLU A 99 14.96 -1.88 -2.68
C GLU A 99 15.65 -2.73 -1.61
N SER A 100 15.82 -2.23 -0.38
CA SER A 100 16.35 -3.03 0.73
C SER A 100 15.32 -3.11 1.85
N ASP A 101 15.22 -4.27 2.49
CA ASP A 101 14.57 -4.41 3.79
C ASP A 101 15.59 -4.07 4.89
N ASP A 102 16.53 -3.16 4.59
CA ASP A 102 17.59 -2.76 5.51
C ASP A 102 16.97 -2.02 6.69
N ASP A 103 17.50 -2.33 7.87
CA ASP A 103 17.23 -1.61 9.11
C ASP A 103 17.56 -0.12 8.92
N TRP A 104 16.56 0.74 8.99
CA TRP A 104 16.77 2.20 9.05
C TRP A 104 16.93 2.67 10.49
N THR A 105 17.64 3.79 10.68
CA THR A 105 17.65 4.48 11.97
C THR A 105 16.44 5.39 12.12
N LYS A 106 16.12 5.78 13.35
CA LYS A 106 15.03 6.73 13.63
C LYS A 106 15.23 8.05 12.89
N GLU A 107 16.45 8.56 12.86
CA GLU A 107 16.79 9.82 12.17
C GLU A 107 16.57 9.70 10.65
N HIS A 108 16.90 8.53 10.08
CA HIS A 108 16.66 8.25 8.67
C HIS A 108 15.16 8.14 8.36
N PHE A 109 14.36 7.58 9.27
CA PHE A 109 12.90 7.57 9.13
C PHE A 109 12.33 9.00 9.16
N GLU A 110 12.73 9.80 10.16
CA GLU A 110 12.26 11.17 10.35
C GLU A 110 12.69 12.12 9.22
N SER A 111 13.84 11.87 8.58
CA SER A 111 14.29 12.68 7.44
C SER A 111 13.46 12.47 6.17
N HIS A 112 12.75 11.35 6.05
CA HIS A 112 11.89 11.04 4.90
C HIS A 112 10.42 11.41 5.14
N GLU A 113 10.10 12.03 6.28
CA GLU A 113 8.77 12.55 6.54
C GLU A 113 8.46 13.71 5.59
N VAL A 114 7.41 13.53 4.78
CA VAL A 114 6.95 14.52 3.82
C VAL A 114 6.13 15.55 4.55
N LYS A 115 6.62 16.79 4.52
CA LYS A 115 5.87 17.96 5.00
C LYS A 115 5.02 18.56 3.90
N GLU A 116 4.01 19.31 4.30
CA GLU A 116 3.23 20.13 3.39
C GLU A 116 4.09 21.14 2.63
N ARG A 117 3.56 21.60 1.50
CA ARG A 117 4.12 22.74 0.77
C ARG A 117 3.98 24.01 1.61
N GLU A 118 4.97 24.90 1.50
CA GLU A 118 4.94 26.20 2.19
C GLU A 118 3.63 26.94 1.94
N GLY A 119 2.96 27.35 3.01
CA GLY A 119 1.69 28.08 2.96
C GLY A 119 0.46 27.24 2.56
N LYS A 120 0.56 25.91 2.52
CA LYS A 120 -0.58 24.99 2.29
C LYS A 120 -1.10 24.38 3.59
N ARG A 121 -2.24 23.69 3.49
CA ARG A 121 -2.80 22.88 4.58
C ARG A 121 -1.89 21.68 4.86
N PRO A 122 -1.95 21.09 6.07
CA PRO A 122 -1.23 19.85 6.38
C PRO A 122 -1.53 18.78 5.33
N LEU A 123 -0.51 18.03 4.92
CA LEU A 123 -0.63 17.02 3.86
C LEU A 123 -1.66 15.92 4.22
N LEU A 124 -1.69 15.54 5.49
CA LEU A 124 -2.61 14.56 6.06
C LEU A 124 -3.43 15.22 7.17
N THR A 125 -4.73 14.93 7.20
CA THR A 125 -5.69 15.46 8.16
C THR A 125 -6.56 14.34 8.73
N GLY A 126 -7.20 14.60 9.88
CA GLY A 126 -8.02 13.62 10.61
C GLY A 126 -7.35 13.09 11.87
N ASP A 127 -7.53 11.82 12.17
CA ASP A 127 -7.04 11.15 13.39
C ASP A 127 -5.58 10.70 13.24
N LEU A 128 -4.65 11.65 13.36
CA LEU A 128 -3.20 11.42 13.21
C LEU A 128 -2.55 10.65 14.38
N GLN A 129 -3.33 10.20 15.35
CA GLN A 129 -2.85 9.49 16.52
C GLN A 129 -3.66 8.23 16.76
N VAL A 130 -2.97 7.13 17.08
CA VAL A 130 -3.60 5.85 17.42
C VAL A 130 -3.05 5.35 18.75
N THR A 131 -3.90 4.76 19.57
CA THR A 131 -3.49 4.12 20.83
C THR A 131 -3.58 2.61 20.64
N LEU A 132 -2.47 1.91 20.93
CA LEU A 132 -2.45 0.46 20.94
C LEU A 132 -3.33 -0.06 22.09
N LYS A 133 -4.04 -1.17 21.84
CA LYS A 133 -4.76 -1.95 22.83
C LYS A 133 -4.31 -3.38 22.68
N GLU A 134 -3.64 -3.91 23.71
CA GLU A 134 -3.04 -5.26 23.67
C GLU A 134 -2.13 -5.44 22.44
N GLY A 135 -1.36 -4.39 22.11
CA GLY A 135 -0.44 -4.39 20.98
C GLY A 135 -1.10 -4.17 19.62
N ILE A 136 -2.40 -3.90 19.56
CA ILE A 136 -3.14 -3.72 18.31
C ILE A 136 -3.74 -2.31 18.25
N GLY A 137 -3.49 -1.58 17.16
CA GLY A 137 -4.04 -0.25 16.91
C GLY A 137 -4.74 -0.17 15.56
N THR A 138 -5.92 0.42 15.53
CA THR A 138 -6.65 0.71 14.29
C THR A 138 -6.57 2.21 14.01
N LEU A 139 -6.08 2.59 12.83
CA LEU A 139 -6.04 4.00 12.43
C LEU A 139 -7.47 4.52 12.24
N GLY A 140 -7.70 5.77 12.64
CA GLY A 140 -8.98 6.44 12.51
C GLY A 140 -9.22 7.03 11.12
N ASP A 141 -10.08 8.03 11.05
CA ASP A 141 -10.41 8.67 9.77
C ASP A 141 -9.25 9.59 9.34
N LEU A 142 -8.68 9.30 8.18
CA LEU A 142 -7.54 10.02 7.61
C LEU A 142 -7.88 10.51 6.21
N THR A 143 -7.36 11.67 5.82
CA THR A 143 -7.60 12.27 4.50
C THR A 143 -6.39 13.07 4.01
N PHE A 144 -5.97 12.80 2.76
CA PHE A 144 -4.93 13.58 2.09
C PHE A 144 -5.49 14.87 1.48
N THR A 145 -4.78 15.97 1.68
CA THR A 145 -5.19 17.30 1.19
C THR A 145 -4.53 17.70 -0.13
N ASP A 146 -3.39 17.10 -0.46
CA ASP A 146 -2.67 17.28 -1.73
C ASP A 146 -2.37 15.92 -2.36
N ASN A 147 -2.21 15.89 -3.68
CA ASN A 147 -1.91 14.67 -4.42
C ASN A 147 -0.42 14.34 -4.32
N SER A 148 -0.01 13.12 -4.69
CA SER A 148 1.40 12.72 -4.66
C SER A 148 2.17 13.17 -5.90
N SER A 149 1.55 13.85 -6.86
CA SER A 149 2.22 14.16 -8.13
C SER A 149 3.35 15.18 -7.96
N TRP A 150 3.38 15.98 -6.90
CA TRP A 150 4.38 17.04 -6.77
C TRP A 150 5.72 16.60 -6.17
N ILE A 151 5.75 15.45 -5.49
CA ILE A 151 6.97 14.87 -4.96
C ILE A 151 7.72 14.07 -6.03
N ARG A 152 9.01 13.85 -5.80
CA ARG A 152 9.91 13.18 -6.74
C ARG A 152 9.44 11.76 -7.11
N SER A 153 9.08 10.96 -6.10
CA SER A 153 8.65 9.56 -6.27
C SER A 153 7.22 9.39 -6.77
N ARG A 154 6.44 10.48 -6.87
CA ARG A 154 5.02 10.47 -7.29
C ARG A 154 4.11 9.58 -6.44
N LYS A 155 4.59 9.06 -5.30
CA LYS A 155 3.90 8.12 -4.41
C LYS A 155 4.19 8.48 -2.96
N PHE A 156 3.24 8.23 -2.08
CA PHE A 156 3.43 8.35 -0.64
C PHE A 156 3.46 6.96 0.02
N ARG A 157 3.93 6.91 1.26
CA ARG A 157 3.74 5.79 2.19
C ARG A 157 3.15 6.33 3.48
N LEU A 158 2.36 5.52 4.18
CA LEU A 158 2.02 5.81 5.57
C LEU A 158 3.12 5.25 6.46
N GLY A 159 3.54 6.06 7.42
CA GLY A 159 4.43 5.67 8.50
C GLY A 159 3.73 5.74 9.85
N VAL A 160 4.14 4.90 10.79
CA VAL A 160 3.76 5.04 12.20
C VAL A 160 4.99 4.94 13.10
N LYS A 161 5.05 5.84 14.08
CA LYS A 161 6.10 5.89 15.09
C LYS A 161 5.54 6.11 16.48
N ILE A 162 6.28 5.71 17.51
CA ILE A 162 5.88 5.96 18.90
C ILE A 162 5.79 7.47 19.15
N ALA A 163 4.73 7.90 19.83
CA ALA A 163 4.56 9.28 20.23
C ALA A 163 5.58 9.66 21.32
N PRO A 164 6.11 10.90 21.32
CA PRO A 164 7.04 11.34 22.37
C PRO A 164 6.39 11.21 23.76
N GLY A 165 7.19 10.87 24.79
CA GLY A 165 6.70 10.60 26.14
C GLY A 165 6.21 9.17 26.39
N TYR A 166 6.26 8.28 25.40
CA TYR A 166 5.91 6.86 25.54
C TYR A 166 7.11 5.99 25.20
N CYS A 167 7.32 4.93 26.00
CA CYS A 167 8.33 3.89 25.75
C CYS A 167 9.74 4.41 25.42
N GLU A 168 10.18 5.52 26.05
CA GLU A 168 11.45 6.17 25.72
C GLU A 168 12.69 5.29 26.01
N ASP A 169 12.57 4.40 27.00
CA ASP A 169 13.63 3.47 27.40
C ASP A 169 13.67 2.19 26.53
N VAL A 170 12.70 2.02 25.62
CA VAL A 170 12.56 0.82 24.79
C VAL A 170 12.67 1.21 23.32
N HIS A 171 13.61 0.56 22.62
CA HIS A 171 13.72 0.75 21.18
C HIS A 171 12.61 -0.03 20.46
N ILE A 172 11.58 0.68 20.00
CA ILE A 172 10.51 0.14 19.16
C ILE A 172 10.70 0.69 17.75
N ARG A 173 10.84 -0.19 16.76
CA ARG A 173 11.00 0.17 15.36
C ARG A 173 9.70 0.67 14.74
N GLU A 174 9.79 1.73 13.95
CA GLU A 174 8.70 2.32 13.19
C GLU A 174 8.19 1.39 12.08
N ALA A 175 6.94 1.58 11.66
CA ALA A 175 6.38 0.84 10.52
C ALA A 175 6.21 1.77 9.31
N LYS A 176 6.25 1.17 8.13
CA LYS A 176 5.83 1.80 6.87
C LYS A 176 4.91 0.89 6.08
N THR A 177 4.04 1.46 5.26
CA THR A 177 3.27 0.73 4.24
C THR A 177 4.06 0.60 2.94
N GLU A 178 3.53 -0.20 2.01
CA GLU A 178 3.82 -0.09 0.59
C GLU A 178 3.48 1.32 0.06
N ALA A 179 4.13 1.68 -1.05
CA ALA A 179 3.94 2.96 -1.70
C ALA A 179 2.66 2.98 -2.55
N PHE A 180 1.88 4.05 -2.42
CA PHE A 180 0.66 4.27 -3.20
C PHE A 180 0.62 5.69 -3.77
N ALA A 181 -0.06 5.86 -4.90
CA ALA A 181 -0.24 7.19 -5.50
C ALA A 181 -1.52 7.85 -4.98
N VAL A 182 -1.44 9.12 -4.58
CA VAL A 182 -2.62 9.93 -4.25
C VAL A 182 -2.92 10.81 -5.44
N LYS A 183 -4.11 10.69 -6.01
CA LYS A 183 -4.57 11.43 -7.20
C LYS A 183 -5.54 12.53 -6.80
N ASP A 184 -5.63 13.58 -7.60
CA ASP A 184 -6.66 14.59 -7.40
C ASP A 184 -8.02 14.03 -7.82
N HIS A 185 -9.03 14.18 -6.96
CA HIS A 185 -10.41 13.80 -7.26
C HIS A 185 -10.97 14.59 -8.46
N ARG A 186 -10.43 15.79 -8.76
CA ARG A 186 -10.81 16.59 -9.95
C ARG A 186 -10.49 15.92 -11.29
N GLY A 187 -9.70 14.84 -11.29
CA GLY A 187 -9.38 14.03 -12.47
C GLY A 187 -10.32 12.85 -12.69
N GLU A 188 -11.32 12.64 -11.85
CA GLU A 188 -12.43 11.74 -12.16
C GLU A 188 -13.27 12.39 -13.26
N CYS A 189 -12.82 12.25 -14.50
CA CYS A 189 -13.79 11.89 -15.53
C CYS A 189 -14.36 10.57 -15.04
N GLU A 190 -15.50 10.63 -14.37
CA GLU A 190 -16.39 9.52 -14.14
C GLU A 190 -16.73 8.99 -15.54
N PHE A 191 -15.84 8.18 -16.13
CA PHE A 191 -16.22 7.19 -17.11
C PHE A 191 -16.98 6.13 -16.32
N SER A 192 -18.14 6.55 -15.80
CA SER A 192 -19.26 5.73 -15.43
C SER A 192 -19.36 4.62 -16.47
N ALA A 193 -19.67 3.42 -16.01
CA ALA A 193 -19.73 2.16 -16.75
C ALA A 193 -20.54 2.18 -18.06
N ASN A 194 -21.06 3.32 -18.49
CA ASN A 194 -21.50 3.61 -19.86
C ASN A 194 -20.34 3.77 -20.86
N CYS A 195 -19.09 3.97 -20.43
CA CYS A 195 -17.98 4.11 -21.38
C CYS A 195 -17.56 2.79 -22.04
N SER A 196 -17.83 1.64 -21.42
CA SER A 196 -17.64 0.33 -22.06
C SER A 196 -18.59 0.17 -23.25
N LEU A 197 -19.85 0.58 -23.07
CA LEU A 197 -20.86 0.60 -24.14
C LEU A 197 -20.56 1.68 -25.18
N LEU A 198 -20.05 2.85 -24.79
CA LEU A 198 -19.68 3.89 -25.74
C LEU A 198 -18.44 3.50 -26.56
N VAL A 199 -17.45 2.85 -25.95
CA VAL A 199 -16.26 2.32 -26.64
C VAL A 199 -16.64 1.15 -27.56
N LEU A 200 -17.52 0.24 -27.10
CA LEU A 200 -18.10 -0.81 -27.95
C LEU A 200 -18.97 -0.22 -29.09
N LEU A 201 -19.78 0.79 -28.84
CA LEU A 201 -20.58 1.47 -29.86
C LEU A 201 -19.69 2.18 -30.88
N ILE A 202 -18.62 2.86 -30.44
CA ILE A 202 -17.65 3.50 -31.34
C ILE A 202 -16.89 2.43 -32.15
N GLN A 203 -16.53 1.29 -31.55
CA GLN A 203 -15.91 0.16 -32.26
C GLN A 203 -16.89 -0.52 -33.24
N MET A 204 -18.17 -0.67 -32.89
CA MET A 204 -19.21 -1.21 -33.76
C MET A 204 -19.52 -0.28 -34.94
N PHE A 205 -19.60 1.04 -34.70
CA PHE A 205 -19.76 2.04 -35.76
C PHE A 205 -18.56 2.07 -36.72
N PHE A 206 -17.35 1.79 -36.24
CA PHE A 206 -16.17 1.67 -37.11
C PHE A 206 -16.08 0.32 -37.85
N GLN A 207 -16.65 -0.76 -37.31
CA GLN A 207 -16.70 -2.05 -38.01
C GLN A 207 -17.77 -2.11 -39.11
N GLU A 208 -18.91 -1.42 -38.95
CA GLU A 208 -19.96 -1.43 -39.98
C GLU A 208 -19.73 -0.42 -41.12
N ASN A 209 -18.95 0.66 -40.91
CA ASN A 209 -18.75 1.70 -41.94
C ASN A 209 -17.53 1.49 -42.85
N PHE A 210 -16.72 0.45 -42.66
CA PHE A 210 -15.60 0.11 -43.57
C PHE A 210 -15.83 -1.14 -44.43
N ALA A 211 -17.04 -1.71 -44.42
CA ALA A 211 -17.39 -2.89 -45.21
C ALA A 211 -18.56 -2.66 -46.19
N LEU A 212 -18.59 -1.54 -46.90
CA LEU A 212 -19.32 -1.46 -48.17
C LEU A 212 -18.52 -0.66 -49.22
N PRO A 213 -17.67 -1.35 -50.00
CA PRO A 213 -17.52 -0.98 -51.40
C PRO A 213 -17.57 -2.23 -52.27
N MET A 214 -18.72 -2.91 -52.36
CA MET A 214 -18.98 -3.87 -53.44
C MET A 214 -20.45 -4.28 -53.47
N LEU A 215 -21.33 -3.45 -54.05
CA LEU A 215 -22.57 -3.88 -54.73
C LEU A 215 -23.25 -2.68 -55.41
N LEU A 216 -22.54 -2.04 -56.33
CA LEU A 216 -23.17 -1.22 -57.37
C LEU A 216 -22.51 -1.50 -58.73
N LYS A 217 -22.51 -2.78 -59.14
CA LYS A 217 -22.32 -3.24 -60.52
C LYS A 217 -23.04 -4.57 -60.68
N TRP A 218 -24.37 -4.58 -60.78
CA TRP A 218 -25.13 -5.69 -61.41
C TRP A 218 -26.64 -5.42 -61.62
N VAL A 219 -27.07 -4.15 -61.70
CA VAL A 219 -28.38 -3.81 -62.30
C VAL A 219 -28.18 -2.63 -63.24
N ASP A 220 -27.50 -2.91 -64.34
CA ASP A 220 -27.75 -2.21 -65.60
C ASP A 220 -27.46 -3.19 -66.74
N ASN A 221 -28.42 -4.08 -66.95
CA ASN A 221 -28.58 -4.83 -68.19
C ASN A 221 -30.08 -5.08 -68.38
N ARG A 222 -30.78 -4.03 -68.81
CA ARG A 222 -31.93 -4.13 -69.71
C ARG A 222 -32.24 -2.82 -70.38
#